data_AF-G2YXM7-F1
#
_entry.id   AF-G2YXM7-F1
#
_cell.length_a   1.000
_cell.length_b   1.000
_cell.length_c   1.000
_cell.angle_alpha   90.00
_cell.angle_beta   90.00
_cell.angle_gamma   90.00
#
_symmetry.space_group_name_H-M   'P 1'
#
loop_
_entity.id
_entity.type
_entity.pdbx_description
1 polymer ?
#
loop_
_entity_poly.entity_id
_entity_poly.type
_entity_poly.pdbx_seq_one_letter_code
_entity_poly.pdbx_strand_id
1 'polypeptide(L)' 'MKVKIRTWNAVATWRWDLDEDDVCGICQVHFDGTCPTCKYPGDDCSLRMSPQLRILEWRN' A
#
# COMPACT_ATOMS: atom_id res chain seq x y z
N MET A 1 13.00 9.34 -40.78
CA MET A 1 13.78 8.16 -40.34
C MET A 1 13.05 7.54 -39.13
N LYS A 2 12.79 6.22 -39.09
CA LYS A 2 12.02 5.53 -38.02
C LYS A 2 12.95 4.62 -37.23
N VAL A 3 13.11 4.88 -35.93
CA VAL A 3 13.88 4.03 -35.01
C VAL A 3 12.94 3.00 -34.39
N LYS A 4 13.36 1.72 -34.31
CA LYS A 4 12.60 0.63 -33.69
C LYS A 4 13.32 0.18 -32.41
N ILE A 5 12.61 0.19 -31.28
CA ILE A 5 13.10 -0.36 -30.02
C ILE A 5 13.07 -1.90 -30.14
N ARG A 6 14.21 -2.56 -29.88
CA ARG A 6 14.34 -4.02 -30.00
C ARG A 6 13.86 -4.76 -28.75
N THR A 7 14.23 -4.25 -27.59
CA THR A 7 13.97 -4.86 -26.27
C THR A 7 13.94 -3.77 -25.21
N TRP A 8 13.02 -3.89 -24.26
CA TRP A 8 12.88 -2.97 -23.13
C TRP A 8 12.75 -3.78 -21.84
N ASN A 9 13.56 -3.46 -20.82
CA ASN A 9 13.43 -4.00 -19.48
C ASN A 9 13.00 -2.86 -18.55
N ALA A 10 11.72 -2.82 -18.19
CA ALA A 10 11.16 -1.78 -17.33
C ALA A 10 11.30 -2.19 -15.86
N VAL A 11 11.57 -1.21 -15.00
CA VAL A 11 11.47 -1.35 -13.56
C VAL A 11 10.46 -0.32 -13.09
N ALA A 12 9.63 -0.70 -12.12
CA ALA A 12 8.68 0.19 -11.49
C ALA A 12 8.78 0.03 -9.97
N THR A 13 8.52 1.13 -9.26
CA THR A 13 8.25 1.12 -7.82
C THR A 13 6.75 1.33 -7.66
N TRP A 14 6.17 0.72 -6.64
CA TRP A 14 4.81 1.03 -6.27
C TRP A 14 4.79 2.37 -5.50
N ARG A 15 3.66 3.06 -5.52
CA ARG A 15 3.39 4.26 -4.71
C ARG A 15 1.90 4.34 -4.42
N TRP A 16 1.54 4.94 -3.29
CA TRP A 16 0.15 5.22 -2.94
C TRP A 16 -0.44 6.31 -3.84
N ASP A 17 -1.70 6.13 -4.24
CA ASP A 17 -2.48 7.12 -5.00
C ASP A 17 -3.25 8.01 -4.01
N LEU A 18 -2.50 8.87 -3.31
CA LEU A 18 -2.97 9.76 -2.23
C LEU A 18 -2.21 11.09 -2.30
N ASP A 19 -2.74 12.13 -1.65
CA ASP A 19 -2.01 13.40 -1.50
C ASP A 19 -0.75 13.18 -0.66
N GLU A 20 0.34 13.91 -0.94
CA GLU A 20 1.64 13.65 -0.30
C GLU A 20 1.64 13.86 1.23
N ASP A 21 0.71 14.67 1.71
CA ASP A 21 0.54 14.99 3.14
C ASP A 21 -0.46 14.07 3.85
N ASP A 22 -1.06 13.09 3.14
CA ASP A 22 -2.01 12.16 3.74
C ASP A 22 -1.34 11.18 4.70
N VAL A 23 -2.06 10.92 5.80
CA VAL A 23 -1.65 9.96 6.84
C VAL A 23 -2.69 8.88 7.03
N CYS A 24 -2.27 7.72 7.53
CA CYS A 24 -3.19 6.62 7.81
C CYS A 24 -4.29 7.05 8.79
N GLY A 25 -5.57 6.91 8.39
CA GLY A 25 -6.71 7.24 9.25
C GLY A 25 -6.81 6.45 10.56
N ILE A 26 -6.03 5.37 10.72
CA ILE A 26 -6.03 4.52 11.90
C ILE A 26 -4.86 4.85 12.85
N CYS A 27 -3.63 4.84 12.33
CA CYS A 27 -2.43 5.06 13.15
C CYS A 27 -1.82 6.46 13.03
N GLN A 28 -2.33 7.30 12.13
CA GLN A 28 -1.86 8.67 11.88
C GLN A 28 -0.37 8.77 11.51
N VAL A 29 0.15 7.75 10.80
CA VAL A 29 1.53 7.70 10.27
C VAL A 29 1.50 7.72 8.74
N HIS A 30 2.60 8.20 8.13
CA HIS A 30 2.81 8.18 6.67
C HIS A 30 2.75 6.76 6.08
N PHE A 31 2.15 6.66 4.90
CA PHE A 31 1.90 5.39 4.22
C PHE A 31 3.17 4.69 3.67
N ASP A 32 4.27 5.43 3.49
CA ASP A 32 5.57 4.86 3.09
C ASP A 32 6.29 4.18 4.28
N GLY A 33 5.79 4.39 5.50
CA GLY A 33 6.31 3.78 6.73
C GLY A 33 5.43 2.64 7.26
N THR A 34 5.95 1.92 8.23
CA THR A 34 5.17 0.93 8.98
C THR A 34 4.37 1.59 10.10
N CYS A 35 3.35 0.88 10.60
CA CYS A 35 2.65 1.29 11.81
C CYS A 35 3.64 1.44 13.00
N PRO A 36 3.37 2.28 14.03
CA PRO A 36 4.27 2.46 15.17
C PRO A 36 4.61 1.17 15.92
N THR A 37 3.70 0.19 15.90
CA THR A 37 3.86 -1.12 16.56
C THR A 37 4.67 -2.10 15.70
N CYS A 38 4.81 -1.82 14.41
CA CYS A 38 5.30 -2.75 13.40
C CYS A 38 6.75 -2.40 13.04
N LYS A 39 7.68 -3.35 13.22
CA LYS A 39 9.08 -3.16 12.79
C LYS A 39 9.25 -3.33 11.27
N TYR A 40 8.47 -4.21 10.65
CA TYR A 40 8.48 -4.48 9.22
C TYR A 40 7.05 -4.43 8.66
N PRO A 41 6.87 -4.01 7.39
CA PRO A 41 5.57 -4.04 6.74
C PRO A 41 5.14 -5.50 6.51
N GLY A 42 3.90 -5.86 6.87
CA GLY A 42 3.38 -7.22 6.69
C GLY A 42 2.36 -7.69 7.75
N ASP A 43 2.28 -9.01 7.93
CA ASP A 43 1.28 -9.72 8.74
C ASP A 43 1.37 -9.48 10.26
N ASP A 44 2.50 -8.94 10.74
CA ASP A 44 2.74 -8.64 12.16
C ASP A 44 2.03 -7.34 12.61
N CYS A 45 1.25 -6.71 11.73
CA CYS A 45 0.49 -5.52 12.08
C CYS A 45 -0.69 -5.88 12.98
N SER A 46 -0.71 -5.33 14.20
CA SER A 46 -1.81 -5.50 15.15
C SER A 46 -3.12 -4.84 14.70
N LEU A 47 -3.10 -4.09 13.59
CA LEU A 47 -4.28 -3.55 12.92
C LEU A 47 -5.13 -4.63 12.23
N ARG A 48 -5.17 -5.86 12.77
CA ARG A 48 -6.25 -6.81 12.48
C ARG A 48 -7.53 -6.18 12.98
N MET A 49 -8.18 -5.48 12.06
CA MET A 49 -9.39 -4.71 12.24
C MET A 49 -10.36 -5.47 13.13
N SER A 50 -10.97 -4.72 14.04
CA SER A 50 -12.12 -5.10 14.88
C SER A 50 -13.04 -6.13 14.19
N PRO A 51 -13.68 -7.06 14.94
CA PRO A 51 -14.54 -8.10 14.36
C PRO A 51 -15.69 -7.61 13.46
N GLN A 52 -15.92 -6.29 13.37
CA GLN A 52 -17.08 -5.68 12.70
C GLN A 52 -16.94 -5.48 11.19
N LEU A 53 -15.75 -5.60 10.59
CA LEU A 53 -15.54 -5.43 9.13
C LEU A 53 -15.34 -6.77 8.38
N ARG A 54 -15.88 -7.85 8.93
CA ARG A 54 -15.86 -9.19 8.30
C ARG A 54 -17.21 -9.61 7.70
N ILE A 55 -18.09 -8.66 7.34
CA ILE A 55 -19.45 -8.97 6.84
C ILE A 55 -19.80 -8.38 5.46
N LEU A 56 -19.03 -7.45 4.90
CA LEU A 56 -19.31 -6.90 3.57
C LEU A 56 -17.94 -6.67 2.91
N GLU A 57 -17.34 -7.60 2.15
CA GLU A 57 -17.51 -7.67 0.69
C GLU A 57 -16.93 -8.98 0.09
N TRP A 58 -17.01 -10.12 0.79
CA TRP A 58 -16.85 -11.45 0.14
C TRP A 58 -18.18 -11.96 -0.44
N ARG A 59 -18.95 -11.06 -1.06
CA ARG A 59 -20.08 -11.37 -1.93
C ARG A 59 -19.95 -10.59 -3.24
N ASN A 60 -18.96 -10.95 -4.04
CA ASN A 60 -19.08 -11.47 -5.41
C ASN A 60 -17.70 -11.63 -6.02
#